data_AF-C4K807-F1
#
_entry.id   AF-C4K807-F1
#
_cell.length_a   1.000
_cell.length_b   1.000
_cell.length_c   1.000
_cell.angle_alpha   90.00
_cell.angle_beta   90.00
_cell.angle_gamma   90.00
#
_symmetry.space_group_name_H-M   'P 1'
#
loop_
_entity.id
_entity.type
_entity.pdbx_description
1 polymer ?
#
loop_
_entity_poly.entity_id
_entity_poly.type
_entity_poly.pdbx_seq_one_letter_code
_entity_poly.pdbx_strand_id
1 'polypeptide(L)'
;MSLVIDSVTNGINNSLRKIETRIFSLRGAHLIAMFAHTPVAKEFRKWCLDILDKEVSVPQYQTQSPEVFNGNDLNNLTRFVLEMSHGFHVDHSWRHGIWFALQ
;
A
#
# COMPACT_ATOMS: atom_id res chain seq x y z
N MET A 1 0.10 11.58 14.53
CA MET A 1 0.08 11.28 15.98
C MET A 1 1.22 12.04 16.65
N SER A 2 1.01 12.53 17.86
CA SER A 2 2.02 13.25 18.64
C SER A 2 1.97 12.85 20.10
N LEU A 3 3.13 12.79 20.76
CA LEU A 3 3.26 12.57 22.19
C LEU A 3 3.82 13.84 22.82
N VAL A 4 3.27 14.26 23.96
CA VAL A 4 3.89 15.31 24.78
C VAL A 4 4.66 14.61 25.89
N ILE A 5 5.93 14.96 26.02
CA ILE A 5 6.82 14.45 27.05
C ILE A 5 7.35 15.58 27.91
N ASP A 6 7.72 15.24 29.13
CA ASP A 6 8.46 16.11 30.01
C ASP A 6 9.96 15.88 29.84
N SER A 7 10.64 16.83 29.20
CA SER A 7 12.10 16.80 29.05
C SER A 7 12.76 17.61 30.16
N VAL A 8 13.88 17.13 30.69
CA VAL A 8 14.69 17.89 31.66
C VAL A 8 15.94 18.39 30.96
N THR A 9 16.17 19.70 30.98
CA THR A 9 17.36 20.33 30.41
C THR A 9 18.15 21.09 31.47
N ASN A 10 19.46 21.21 31.26
CA ASN A 10 20.29 22.05 32.12
C ASN A 10 19.97 23.53 31.86
N GLY A 11 19.59 24.25 32.91
CA GLY A 11 19.31 25.67 32.87
C GLY A 11 20.53 26.52 33.21
N ILE A 12 20.31 27.83 33.27
CA ILE A 12 21.32 28.80 33.74
C ILE A 12 21.69 28.46 35.19
N ASN A 13 22.98 28.49 35.53
CA ASN A 13 23.52 28.14 36.86
C ASN A 13 23.29 26.68 37.30
N ASN A 14 23.30 25.74 36.36
CA ASN A 14 23.20 24.30 36.64
C ASN A 14 21.88 23.87 37.31
N SER A 15 20.82 24.67 37.18
CA SER A 15 19.47 24.32 37.65
C SER A 15 18.78 23.43 36.63
N LEU A 16 18.27 22.26 37.03
CA LEU A 16 17.46 21.41 36.15
C LEU A 16 16.10 22.08 35.89
N ARG A 17 15.72 22.23 34.62
CA ARG A 17 14.41 22.77 34.21
C ARG A 17 13.62 21.73 33.45
N LYS A 18 12.34 21.61 33.81
CA LYS A 18 11.37 20.74 33.15
C LYS A 18 10.70 21.52 32.01
N ILE A 19 10.72 20.97 30.80
CA ILE A 19 10.14 21.56 29.59
C ILE A 19 9.28 20.52 28.90
N GLU A 20 8.01 20.85 28.71
CA GLU A 20 7.09 20.06 27.91
C GLU A 20 7.49 20.14 26.42
N THR A 21 7.85 19.00 25.85
CA THR A 21 8.29 18.88 24.45
C THR A 21 7.35 17.96 23.69
N ARG A 22 6.88 18.39 22.52
CA ARG A 22 5.99 17.61 21.66
C ARG A 22 6.77 16.88 20.58
N ILE A 23 6.66 15.56 20.58
CA ILE A 23 7.28 14.68 19.58
C ILE A 23 6.19 14.24 18.59
N PHE A 24 6.49 14.30 17.31
CA PHE A 24 5.59 13.88 16.23
C PHE A 24 6.10 12.60 15.58
N SER A 25 5.17 11.73 15.15
CA SER A 25 5.53 10.65 14.22
C SER A 25 5.96 11.23 12.87
N LEU A 26 6.75 10.51 12.07
CA LEU A 26 7.18 10.94 10.73
C LEU A 26 6.02 11.41 9.84
N ARG A 27 4.92 10.65 9.83
CA ARG A 27 3.68 11.04 9.13
C ARG A 27 3.08 12.34 9.68
N GLY A 28 3.09 12.53 11.01
CA GLY A 28 2.62 13.77 11.63
C GLY A 28 3.52 14.97 11.34
N ALA A 29 4.83 14.77 11.36
CA ALA A 29 5.82 15.79 11.04
C ALA A 29 5.70 16.25 9.57
N HIS A 30 5.51 15.31 8.64
CA HIS A 30 5.26 15.60 7.23
C HIS A 30 4.04 16.52 7.06
N LEU A 31 2.94 16.25 7.77
CA LEU A 31 1.71 17.05 7.68
C LEU A 31 1.92 18.49 8.18
N ILE A 32 2.67 18.69 9.26
CA ILE A 32 2.99 20.04 9.77
C ILE A 32 3.80 20.82 8.73
N ALA A 33 4.77 20.17 8.11
CA ALA A 33 5.63 20.79 7.11
C ALA A 33 4.90 21.12 5.80
N MET A 34 3.74 20.51 5.52
CA MET A 34 2.91 20.89 4.35
C MET A 34 2.31 22.29 4.48
N PHE A 35 2.00 22.74 5.70
CA PHE A 35 1.40 24.06 5.92
C PHE A 35 2.42 25.21 5.93
N ALA A 36 3.72 24.90 5.98
CA ALA A 36 4.78 25.91 5.99
C ALA A 36 5.36 26.17 4.59
N HIS A 37 5.23 27.40 4.09
CA HIS A 37 5.78 27.84 2.80
C HIS A 37 7.21 28.41 2.93
N THR A 38 8.08 27.70 3.63
CA THR A 38 9.50 28.08 3.77
C THR A 38 10.42 27.15 2.97
N PRO A 39 11.61 27.60 2.53
CA PRO A 39 12.57 26.72 1.87
C PRO A 39 12.98 25.55 2.79
N VAL A 40 13.20 25.83 4.08
CA VAL A 40 13.50 24.82 5.10
C VAL A 40 12.41 23.75 5.19
N ALA A 41 11.13 24.14 5.14
CA ALA A 41 10.02 23.19 5.17
C ALA A 41 9.92 22.33 3.89
N LYS A 42 10.39 22.83 2.74
CA LYS A 42 10.45 22.02 1.50
C LYS A 42 11.52 20.94 1.61
N GLU A 43 12.70 21.28 2.12
CA GLU A 43 13.79 20.31 2.34
C GLU A 43 13.40 19.27 3.38
N PHE A 44 12.79 19.71 4.48
CA PHE A 44 12.30 18.82 5.52
C PHE A 44 11.26 17.82 5.01
N ARG A 45 10.33 18.24 4.14
CA ARG A 45 9.34 17.32 3.52
C ARG A 45 10.00 16.20 2.71
N LYS A 46 11.04 16.53 1.92
CA LYS A 46 11.80 15.53 1.16
C LYS A 46 12.50 14.56 2.10
N TRP A 47 13.22 15.09 3.08
CA TRP A 47 13.92 14.28 4.07
C TRP A 47 13.01 13.31 4.83
N CYS A 48 11.80 13.75 5.22
CA CYS A 48 10.82 12.86 5.85
C CYS A 48 10.39 11.70 4.93
N LEU A 49 10.20 11.96 3.62
CA LEU A 49 9.87 10.91 2.65
C LEU A 49 11.04 9.95 2.46
N ASP A 50 12.27 10.47 2.36
CA ASP A 50 13.47 9.64 2.23
C ASP A 50 13.63 8.66 3.41
N ILE A 51 13.23 9.06 4.62
CA ILE A 51 13.21 8.18 5.79
C ILE A 51 12.07 7.17 5.71
N LEU A 52 10.86 7.60 5.36
CA LEU A 52 9.72 6.68 5.21
C LEU A 52 10.01 5.60 4.16
N ASP A 53 10.63 5.95 3.05
CA ASP A 53 11.00 5.00 1.99
C ASP A 53 12.03 3.98 2.46
N LYS A 54 12.99 4.38 3.32
CA LYS A 54 13.95 3.46 3.94
C LYS A 54 13.26 2.45 4.86
N GLU A 55 12.35 2.92 5.71
CA GLU A 55 11.61 2.04 6.64
C GLU A 55 10.66 1.08 5.90
N VAL A 56 10.12 1.49 4.73
CA VAL A 56 9.18 0.69 3.92
C VAL A 56 9.92 -0.22 2.92
N SER A 57 11.23 -0.02 2.70
CA SER A 57 12.05 -0.81 1.75
C SER A 57 12.21 -2.30 2.09
N VAL A 58 11.71 -2.74 3.23
CA VAL A 58 11.25 -4.12 3.43
C VAL A 58 9.74 -4.18 3.19
N PRO A 59 9.28 -4.23 1.92
CA PRO A 59 7.99 -4.82 1.68
C PRO A 59 8.13 -6.28 2.11
N GLN A 60 7.67 -6.59 3.32
CA GLN A 60 7.20 -7.93 3.59
C GLN A 60 6.01 -8.14 2.64
N TYR A 61 6.29 -8.47 1.37
CA TYR A 61 5.36 -9.23 0.55
C TYR A 61 5.23 -10.57 1.27
N GLN A 62 4.40 -10.61 2.32
CA GLN A 62 3.76 -11.84 2.69
C GLN A 62 2.80 -12.14 1.55
N THR A 63 3.28 -12.91 0.56
CA THR A 63 2.40 -13.76 -0.23
C THR A 63 1.85 -14.83 0.73
N GLN A 64 0.97 -14.41 1.62
CA GLN A 64 0.12 -15.28 2.42
C GLN A 64 -1.32 -15.02 2.00
N SER A 65 -1.59 -15.01 0.70
CA SER A 65 -2.78 -15.75 0.30
C SER A 65 -2.45 -17.21 0.63
N PRO A 66 -3.20 -17.92 1.51
CA PRO A 66 -3.10 -19.37 1.51
C PRO A 66 -3.27 -19.81 0.05
N GLU A 67 -2.46 -20.75 -0.41
CA GLU A 67 -2.63 -21.29 -1.76
C GLU A 67 -3.96 -22.06 -1.75
N VAL A 68 -5.07 -21.35 -1.97
CA VAL A 68 -6.45 -21.87 -1.85
C VAL A 68 -6.75 -22.88 -2.96
N PHE A 69 -5.85 -23.04 -3.93
CA PHE A 69 -6.03 -23.92 -5.07
C PHE A 69 -4.84 -24.86 -5.22
N ASN A 70 -5.02 -26.11 -4.82
CA ASN A 70 -4.11 -27.21 -5.11
C ASN A 70 -4.29 -27.64 -6.59
N GLY A 71 -3.31 -28.29 -7.21
CA GLY A 71 -3.36 -28.71 -8.62
C GLY A 71 -4.56 -29.62 -8.95
N ASN A 72 -5.12 -30.29 -7.94
CA ASN A 72 -6.34 -31.08 -8.06
C ASN A 72 -7.58 -30.19 -8.20
N ASP A 73 -7.61 -29.04 -7.52
CA ASP A 73 -8.71 -28.07 -7.58
C ASP A 73 -8.81 -27.42 -8.96
N LEU A 74 -7.67 -27.17 -9.60
CA LEU A 74 -7.64 -26.63 -10.96
C LEU A 74 -8.26 -27.61 -11.97
N ASN A 75 -7.97 -28.91 -11.84
CA ASN A 75 -8.57 -29.94 -12.68
C ASN A 75 -10.08 -30.09 -12.46
N ASN A 76 -10.52 -30.03 -11.21
CA ASN A 76 -11.95 -30.07 -10.87
C ASN A 76 -12.70 -28.84 -11.39
N LEU A 77 -12.11 -27.65 -11.27
CA LEU A 77 -12.66 -26.41 -11.85
C LEU A 77 -12.70 -26.47 -13.38
N THR A 78 -11.64 -26.98 -14.02
CA THR A 78 -11.59 -27.12 -15.49
C THR A 78 -12.69 -28.06 -15.96
N ARG A 79 -12.89 -29.18 -15.26
CA ARG A 79 -13.95 -30.16 -15.53
C ARG A 79 -15.35 -29.59 -15.28
N PHE A 80 -15.52 -28.79 -14.23
CA PHE A 80 -16.78 -28.10 -13.90
C PHE A 80 -17.13 -27.02 -14.93
N VAL A 81 -16.15 -26.23 -15.39
CA VAL A 81 -16.34 -25.26 -16.48
C VAL A 81 -16.71 -25.98 -17.78
N LEU A 82 -16.04 -27.09 -18.11
CA LEU A 82 -16.39 -27.96 -19.24
C LEU A 82 -17.81 -28.49 -19.15
N GLU A 83 -18.23 -28.91 -17.96
CA GLU A 83 -19.57 -29.45 -17.70
C GLU A 83 -20.66 -28.37 -17.75
N MET A 84 -20.45 -27.22 -17.12
CA MET A 84 -21.36 -26.07 -17.20
C MET A 84 -21.46 -25.49 -18.61
N SER A 85 -20.40 -25.61 -19.41
CA SER A 85 -20.43 -25.20 -20.81
C SER A 85 -21.17 -26.18 -21.72
N HIS A 86 -21.55 -27.38 -21.23
CA HIS A 86 -22.25 -28.45 -21.98
C HIS A 86 -21.84 -28.54 -23.46
N GLY A 87 -20.53 -28.53 -23.72
CA GLY A 87 -20.01 -28.59 -25.09
C GLY A 87 -20.37 -27.36 -25.92
N PHE A 88 -20.09 -26.16 -25.43
CA PHE A 88 -20.11 -24.92 -26.23
C PHE A 88 -19.06 -25.03 -27.35
N HIS A 89 -19.42 -25.76 -28.41
CA HIS A 89 -18.67 -25.88 -29.65
C HIS A 89 -18.77 -24.54 -30.36
N VAL A 90 -17.78 -23.68 -30.09
CA VAL A 90 -17.58 -22.41 -30.80
C VAL A 90 -17.47 -22.62 -32.32
N ASP A 91 -17.23 -23.86 -32.80
CA ASP A 91 -17.11 -24.18 -34.22
C ASP A 91 -18.40 -23.99 -35.07
N HIS A 92 -19.60 -24.02 -34.49
CA HIS A 92 -20.85 -23.84 -35.27
C HIS A 92 -21.38 -22.40 -35.30
N SER A 93 -21.00 -21.56 -34.34
CA SER A 93 -21.54 -20.19 -34.17
C SER A 93 -20.96 -19.20 -35.18
N TRP A 94 -19.72 -19.39 -35.63
CA TRP A 94 -19.07 -18.50 -36.60
C TRP A 94 -19.50 -18.76 -38.04
N ARG A 95 -19.81 -20.02 -38.40
CA ARG A 95 -20.17 -20.36 -39.78
C ARG A 95 -21.51 -19.76 -40.18
N HIS A 96 -22.50 -19.72 -39.29
CA HIS A 96 -23.83 -19.14 -39.61
C HIS A 96 -23.87 -17.61 -39.57
N GLY A 97 -23.06 -16.96 -38.72
CA GLY A 97 -23.01 -15.49 -38.65
C GLY A 97 -22.39 -14.84 -39.88
N ILE A 98 -21.42 -15.49 -40.52
CA ILE A 98 -20.76 -14.98 -41.73
C ILE A 98 -21.67 -15.11 -42.96
N TRP A 99 -22.48 -16.16 -43.06
CA TRP A 99 -23.44 -16.34 -44.17
C TRP A 99 -24.58 -15.29 -44.14
N PHE A 100 -25.01 -14.83 -42.97
CA PHE A 100 -26.06 -13.80 -42.84
C PHE A 100 -25.57 -12.38 -43.12
N ALA A 101 -24.26 -12.13 -43.06
CA ALA A 101 -23.66 -10.80 -43.28
C ALA A 101 -23.28 -10.54 -44.76
N LEU A 102 -23.51 -11.50 -45.65
CA LEU A 102 -23.17 -11.46 -47.08
C LEU A 102 -24.40 -11.46 -48.01
N GLN A 103 -25.59 -11.22 -47.47
CA GLN A 103 -26.85 -11.00 -48.20
C GLN A 103 -27.21 -9.51 -48.24
#